data_AF-A0A7E5W949-F1
#
_entry.id   AF-A0A7E5W949-F1
#
_cell.length_a   1.000
_cell.length_b   1.000
_cell.length_c   1.000
_cell.angle_alpha   90.00
_cell.angle_beta   90.00
_cell.angle_gamma   90.00
#
_symmetry.space_group_name_H-M   'P 1'
#
loop_
_entity.id
_entity.type
_entity.pdbx_description
1 polymer ?
#
loop_
_entity_poly.entity_id
_entity_poly.type
_entity_poly.pdbx_seq_one_letter_code
_entity_poly.pdbx_strand_id
1 'polypeptide(L)'
;MAPDADKRQISFPRLEYPIHRETVPKTAQLWLKGKRSQDGAENLWRIHDGLYDLTEFISIHPGGAEWLAVTKGTDITVAFETHHLKGLAETLLPKYFVRKTTLPKNDPFTFKEDGFYKTLKLKVMAGIENIPKDARKKSDFVTDALLLSVLVLSPVSCWVWPQNFLLGAALTVLNSFFLSSLITCAHNYFHRGDNWRMFLFNLGGASYSDWRISHSMSHHLHTNTAQDIELSMLEPFLQFLPHKDKPIWAQMGAFYYPVVYATSLLFMMFQNFTLSALQHEGKSLTWQSFIPFALPAWMYFAGGLPLPWTVLIWLITMIPASFFFVLFGLTAGHHSHRNFFEGDVPRSENIDWGLHQLDTIVERIDYAGNHFKSITRFGDHALHHLFPTLDHAELKYLYPTLFEHCEKFESHLKTNTFYEAVISASKQMIRKRPNSFKEPKHIK
;
A
#
# COMPACT_ATOMS: atom_id res chain seq x y z
N MET A 1 25.60 -9.83 -9.38
CA MET A 1 25.23 -11.25 -9.65
C MET A 1 24.02 -11.22 -10.57
N ALA A 2 24.02 -11.99 -11.66
CA ALA A 2 22.82 -12.18 -12.45
C ALA A 2 21.70 -12.76 -11.55
N PRO A 3 20.42 -12.45 -11.78
CA PRO A 3 19.34 -13.06 -11.03
C PRO A 3 19.41 -14.57 -11.20
N ASP A 4 19.50 -15.30 -10.08
CA ASP A 4 19.40 -16.75 -10.07
C ASP A 4 18.01 -17.15 -10.60
N ALA A 5 17.98 -17.74 -11.79
CA ALA A 5 16.74 -18.14 -12.45
C ALA A 5 16.00 -19.24 -11.66
N ASP A 6 16.69 -19.97 -10.78
CA ASP A 6 16.13 -21.04 -9.94
C ASP A 6 15.46 -20.51 -8.65
N LYS A 7 15.58 -19.21 -8.34
CA LYS A 7 14.82 -18.58 -7.23
C LYS A 7 13.36 -18.29 -7.56
N ARG A 8 12.94 -18.45 -8.82
CA ARG A 8 11.58 -18.17 -9.26
C ARG A 8 10.63 -19.25 -8.75
N GLN A 9 9.99 -18.99 -7.62
CA GLN A 9 8.82 -19.76 -7.22
C GLN A 9 7.65 -19.29 -8.08
N ILE A 10 6.95 -20.23 -8.73
CA ILE A 10 5.83 -19.93 -9.63
C ILE A 10 4.57 -20.48 -8.99
N SER A 11 3.77 -19.61 -8.38
CA SER A 11 2.41 -19.93 -7.96
C SER A 11 1.45 -19.97 -9.14
N PHE A 12 1.59 -19.00 -10.04
CA PHE A 12 0.68 -18.77 -11.15
C PHE A 12 1.41 -18.91 -12.49
N PRO A 13 1.11 -19.94 -13.32
CA PRO A 13 1.82 -20.18 -14.58
C PRO A 13 1.71 -19.03 -15.60
N ARG A 14 0.62 -18.24 -15.55
CA ARG A 14 0.36 -17.10 -16.45
C ARG A 14 0.94 -15.77 -15.96
N LEU A 15 1.46 -15.74 -14.74
CA LEU A 15 2.09 -14.56 -14.17
C LEU A 15 3.59 -14.64 -14.44
N GLU A 16 4.06 -13.85 -15.38
CA GLU A 16 5.49 -13.71 -15.61
C GLU A 16 6.18 -13.06 -14.41
N TYR A 17 7.38 -13.56 -14.11
CA TYR A 17 8.23 -12.94 -13.10
C TYR A 17 8.65 -11.52 -13.55
N PRO A 18 8.53 -10.49 -12.69
CA PRO A 18 8.82 -9.12 -13.13
C PRO A 18 10.29 -8.92 -13.51
N ILE A 19 10.55 -8.42 -14.72
CA ILE A 19 11.91 -8.33 -15.28
C ILE A 19 12.87 -7.43 -14.49
N HIS A 20 12.36 -6.45 -13.76
CA HIS A 20 13.15 -5.50 -12.96
C HIS A 20 13.07 -5.75 -11.45
N ARG A 21 12.44 -6.83 -11.00
CA ARG A 21 12.22 -7.11 -9.56
C ARG A 21 13.52 -7.08 -8.74
N GLU A 22 14.60 -7.62 -9.32
CA GLU A 22 15.92 -7.71 -8.68
C GLU A 22 16.86 -6.54 -9.02
N THR A 23 16.39 -5.57 -9.81
CA THR A 23 17.20 -4.40 -10.20
C THR A 23 17.32 -3.42 -9.03
N VAL A 24 18.55 -2.96 -8.76
CA VAL A 24 18.84 -1.99 -7.69
C VAL A 24 19.19 -0.64 -8.31
N PRO A 25 18.66 0.49 -7.81
CA PRO A 25 17.71 0.60 -6.69
C PRO A 25 16.31 0.11 -7.08
N LYS A 26 15.59 -0.52 -6.13
CA LYS A 26 14.19 -0.93 -6.35
C LYS A 26 13.29 0.31 -6.30
N THR A 27 12.56 0.57 -7.38
CA THR A 27 11.76 1.79 -7.55
C THR A 27 10.43 1.51 -8.24
N ALA A 28 9.43 2.32 -7.91
CA ALA A 28 8.14 2.36 -8.59
C ALA A 28 8.27 2.53 -10.12
N GLN A 29 9.23 3.34 -10.56
CA GLN A 29 9.46 3.63 -11.98
C GLN A 29 9.99 2.41 -12.73
N LEU A 30 10.93 1.66 -12.15
CA LEU A 30 11.41 0.40 -12.74
C LEU A 30 10.32 -0.67 -12.79
N TRP A 31 9.44 -0.71 -11.78
CA TRP A 31 8.28 -1.61 -11.82
C TRP A 31 7.34 -1.26 -12.97
N LEU A 32 6.99 0.01 -13.15
CA LEU A 32 6.19 0.46 -14.31
C LEU A 32 6.88 0.15 -15.63
N LYS A 33 8.20 0.36 -15.73
CA LYS A 33 8.97 0.00 -16.92
C LYS A 33 8.86 -1.49 -17.24
N GLY A 34 8.95 -2.34 -16.22
CA GLY A 34 8.76 -3.79 -16.35
C GLY A 34 7.36 -4.14 -16.84
N LYS A 35 6.33 -3.56 -16.21
CA LYS A 35 4.93 -3.72 -16.63
C LYS A 35 4.71 -3.34 -18.08
N ARG A 36 5.26 -2.20 -18.55
CA ARG A 36 5.14 -1.79 -19.97
C ARG A 36 5.73 -2.81 -20.94
N SER A 37 6.79 -3.50 -20.55
CA SER A 37 7.42 -4.53 -21.39
C SER A 37 6.65 -5.86 -21.38
N GLN A 38 5.94 -6.19 -20.29
CA GLN A 38 5.35 -7.52 -20.09
C GLN A 38 3.81 -7.56 -20.20
N ASP A 39 3.12 -6.41 -20.18
CA ASP A 39 1.66 -6.37 -20.13
C ASP A 39 0.98 -6.45 -21.51
N GLY A 40 1.74 -6.27 -22.59
CA GLY A 40 1.22 -6.35 -23.96
C GLY A 40 0.20 -5.26 -24.28
N ALA A 41 0.31 -4.08 -23.65
CA ALA A 41 -0.62 -2.97 -23.87
C ALA A 41 -0.23 -2.05 -25.05
N GLU A 42 0.88 -2.33 -25.74
CA GLU A 42 1.25 -1.68 -27.01
C GLU A 42 1.27 -0.13 -26.95
N ASN A 43 1.82 0.45 -25.88
CA ASN A 43 1.83 1.91 -25.59
C ASN A 43 0.44 2.56 -25.42
N LEU A 44 -0.62 1.75 -25.30
CA LEU A 44 -1.98 2.14 -24.94
C LEU A 44 -2.29 1.68 -23.51
N TRP A 45 -3.55 1.80 -23.08
CA TRP A 45 -4.02 1.21 -21.84
C TRP A 45 -4.79 -0.07 -22.16
N ARG A 46 -4.39 -1.19 -21.54
CA ARG A 46 -5.10 -2.46 -21.67
C ARG A 46 -6.12 -2.61 -20.53
N ILE A 47 -7.36 -2.92 -20.89
CA ILE A 47 -8.42 -3.33 -19.96
C ILE A 47 -9.06 -4.59 -20.54
N HIS A 48 -8.93 -5.70 -19.84
CA HIS A 48 -9.19 -7.06 -20.32
C HIS A 48 -8.44 -7.32 -21.64
N ASP A 49 -9.16 -7.70 -22.69
CA ASP A 49 -8.58 -7.90 -24.02
C ASP A 49 -8.70 -6.65 -24.93
N GLY A 50 -9.17 -5.52 -24.38
CA GLY A 50 -9.30 -4.26 -25.11
C GLY A 50 -8.12 -3.33 -24.91
N LEU A 51 -7.71 -2.65 -25.98
CA LEU A 51 -6.74 -1.56 -25.96
C LEU A 51 -7.46 -0.23 -26.18
N TYR A 52 -7.17 0.74 -25.33
CA TYR A 52 -7.84 2.03 -25.27
C TYR A 52 -6.83 3.17 -25.36
N ASP A 53 -7.17 4.22 -26.10
CA ASP A 53 -6.42 5.48 -26.08
C ASP A 53 -7.11 6.47 -25.14
N LEU A 54 -6.57 6.59 -23.93
CA LEU A 54 -7.10 7.48 -22.90
C LEU A 54 -6.40 8.84 -22.88
N THR A 55 -5.56 9.16 -23.87
CA THR A 55 -4.68 10.36 -23.85
C THR A 55 -5.48 11.65 -23.61
N GLU A 56 -6.57 11.87 -24.34
CA GLU A 56 -7.44 13.04 -24.19
C GLU A 56 -8.26 13.03 -22.89
N PHE A 57 -8.44 11.86 -22.28
CA PHE A 57 -9.20 11.71 -21.03
C PHE A 57 -8.37 12.01 -19.78
N ILE A 58 -7.03 11.95 -19.87
CA ILE A 58 -6.11 12.12 -18.73
C ILE A 58 -6.43 13.40 -17.93
N SER A 59 -6.59 14.53 -18.62
CA SER A 59 -6.76 15.84 -17.98
C SER A 59 -8.10 16.04 -17.29
N ILE A 60 -9.11 15.23 -17.64
CA ILE A 60 -10.48 15.31 -17.12
C ILE A 60 -10.87 14.08 -16.27
N HIS A 61 -9.93 13.18 -16.03
CA HIS A 61 -10.17 11.99 -15.23
C HIS A 61 -10.50 12.38 -13.77
N PRO A 62 -11.69 12.03 -13.23
CA PRO A 62 -12.08 12.46 -11.88
C PRO A 62 -11.19 11.93 -10.75
N GLY A 63 -10.46 10.85 -10.98
CA GLY A 63 -9.48 10.30 -10.03
C GLY A 63 -8.15 11.04 -10.00
N GLY A 64 -7.90 11.98 -10.92
CA GLY A 64 -6.62 12.65 -11.10
C GLY A 64 -5.85 12.13 -12.32
N ALA A 65 -5.07 13.00 -12.94
CA ALA A 65 -4.34 12.73 -14.19
C ALA A 65 -3.20 11.72 -14.00
N GLU A 66 -2.58 11.69 -12.82
CA GLU A 66 -1.40 10.87 -12.52
C GLU A 66 -1.63 9.39 -12.81
N TRP A 67 -2.79 8.84 -12.41
CA TRP A 67 -3.14 7.43 -12.58
C TRP A 67 -3.00 6.95 -14.02
N LEU A 68 -3.52 7.71 -14.98
CA LEU A 68 -3.47 7.35 -16.39
C LEU A 68 -2.12 7.72 -17.01
N ALA A 69 -1.54 8.86 -16.63
CA ALA A 69 -0.26 9.31 -17.16
C ALA A 69 0.87 8.32 -16.88
N VAL A 70 0.98 7.79 -15.66
CA VAL A 70 2.07 6.88 -15.30
C VAL A 70 1.84 5.45 -15.80
N THR A 71 0.59 5.02 -15.98
CA THR A 71 0.22 3.67 -16.44
C THR A 71 0.07 3.54 -17.95
N LYS A 72 0.39 4.59 -18.72
CA LYS A 72 0.42 4.46 -20.19
C LYS A 72 1.37 3.32 -20.59
N GLY A 73 0.85 2.42 -21.42
CA GLY A 73 1.56 1.23 -21.88
C GLY A 73 1.47 0.03 -20.94
N THR A 74 0.61 0.04 -19.91
CA THR A 74 0.42 -1.11 -19.00
C THR A 74 -1.00 -1.71 -19.08
N ASP A 75 -1.16 -2.91 -18.53
CA ASP A 75 -2.47 -3.50 -18.24
C ASP A 75 -3.01 -2.92 -16.94
N ILE A 76 -4.14 -2.23 -17.03
CA ILE A 76 -4.83 -1.57 -15.92
C ILE A 76 -6.16 -2.26 -15.59
N THR A 77 -6.38 -3.50 -16.02
CA THR A 77 -7.63 -4.25 -15.80
C THR A 77 -8.02 -4.31 -14.33
N VAL A 78 -7.08 -4.73 -13.47
CA VAL A 78 -7.34 -4.86 -12.03
C VAL A 78 -7.63 -3.49 -11.42
N ALA A 79 -6.87 -2.45 -11.79
CA ALA A 79 -7.10 -1.09 -11.33
C ALA A 79 -8.48 -0.58 -11.76
N PHE A 80 -8.86 -0.82 -13.01
CA PHE A 80 -10.14 -0.41 -13.56
C PHE A 80 -11.31 -1.04 -12.80
N GLU A 81 -11.28 -2.37 -12.60
CA GLU A 81 -12.35 -3.11 -11.94
C GLU A 81 -12.51 -2.71 -10.47
N THR A 82 -11.41 -2.38 -9.77
CA THR A 82 -11.41 -2.16 -8.32
C THR A 82 -11.54 -0.71 -7.89
N HIS A 83 -11.15 0.24 -8.75
CA HIS A 83 -11.25 1.67 -8.42
C HIS A 83 -12.53 2.32 -8.95
N HIS A 84 -13.18 1.75 -9.97
CA HIS A 84 -14.43 2.26 -10.52
C HIS A 84 -15.63 1.46 -10.01
N LEU A 85 -16.29 1.95 -8.96
CA LEU A 85 -17.38 1.20 -8.31
C LEU A 85 -18.77 1.47 -8.91
N LYS A 86 -18.98 2.62 -9.55
CA LYS A 86 -20.32 3.14 -9.90
C LYS A 86 -20.87 2.77 -11.28
N GLY A 87 -20.15 1.99 -12.10
CA GLY A 87 -20.59 1.64 -13.46
C GLY A 87 -20.43 2.74 -14.51
N LEU A 88 -20.18 4.00 -14.11
CA LEU A 88 -20.05 5.13 -15.04
C LEU A 88 -18.85 4.97 -15.99
N ALA A 89 -17.73 4.47 -15.48
CA ALA A 89 -16.51 4.30 -16.27
C ALA A 89 -16.73 3.32 -17.42
N GLU A 90 -17.45 2.24 -17.16
CA GLU A 90 -17.85 1.21 -18.12
C GLU A 90 -18.70 1.78 -19.26
N THR A 91 -19.54 2.79 -19.00
CA THR A 91 -20.33 3.46 -20.06
C THR A 91 -19.52 4.41 -20.93
N LEU A 92 -18.43 4.98 -20.40
CA LEU A 92 -17.57 5.93 -21.11
C LEU A 92 -16.46 5.24 -21.90
N LEU A 93 -15.98 4.09 -21.39
CA LEU A 93 -14.84 3.37 -21.92
C LEU A 93 -14.92 3.03 -23.43
N PRO A 94 -16.09 2.65 -24.01
CA PRO A 94 -16.20 2.36 -25.43
C PRO A 94 -15.78 3.51 -26.36
N LYS A 95 -15.87 4.77 -25.92
CA LYS A 95 -15.46 5.94 -26.71
C LYS A 95 -13.97 5.98 -27.01
N TYR A 96 -13.16 5.30 -26.20
CA TYR A 96 -11.71 5.30 -26.29
C TYR A 96 -11.15 3.99 -26.85
N PHE A 97 -12.03 3.05 -27.23
CA PHE A 97 -11.62 1.74 -27.71
C PHE A 97 -10.93 1.85 -29.07
N VAL A 98 -9.76 1.23 -29.19
CA VAL A 98 -8.99 1.18 -30.43
C VAL A 98 -9.17 -0.17 -31.12
N ARG A 99 -8.84 -1.26 -30.43
CA ARG A 99 -8.91 -2.64 -30.93
C ARG A 99 -8.73 -3.64 -29.79
N LYS A 100 -8.91 -4.93 -30.09
CA LYS A 100 -8.51 -6.01 -29.18
C LYS A 100 -7.01 -6.30 -29.29
N THR A 101 -6.36 -6.62 -28.17
CA THR A 101 -4.99 -7.13 -28.18
C THR A 101 -4.96 -8.59 -28.66
N THR A 102 -3.85 -8.99 -29.28
CA THR A 102 -3.55 -10.38 -29.63
C THR A 102 -2.61 -11.05 -28.63
N LEU A 103 -2.09 -10.28 -27.66
CA LEU A 103 -1.13 -10.76 -26.67
C LEU A 103 -1.86 -11.35 -25.45
N PRO A 104 -1.32 -12.44 -24.86
CA PRO A 104 -1.91 -13.04 -23.66
C PRO A 104 -1.88 -12.06 -22.48
N LYS A 105 -2.81 -12.25 -21.53
CA LYS A 105 -2.85 -11.48 -20.29
C LYS A 105 -1.75 -11.97 -19.34
N ASN A 106 -1.03 -11.04 -18.73
CA ASN A 106 0.05 -11.32 -17.78
C ASN A 106 -0.41 -11.13 -16.32
N ASP A 107 -1.50 -11.80 -15.94
CA ASP A 107 -1.96 -11.91 -14.56
C ASP A 107 -2.87 -13.14 -14.37
N PRO A 108 -3.05 -13.62 -13.12
CA PRO A 108 -3.87 -14.80 -12.85
C PRO A 108 -5.34 -14.46 -12.55
N PHE A 109 -5.73 -13.18 -12.62
CA PHE A 109 -6.96 -12.71 -12.00
C PHE A 109 -8.14 -12.71 -12.96
N THR A 110 -9.27 -13.19 -12.44
CA THR A 110 -10.55 -13.21 -13.13
C THR A 110 -11.54 -12.26 -12.45
N PHE A 111 -12.41 -11.65 -13.27
CA PHE A 111 -13.48 -10.76 -12.88
C PHE A 111 -14.79 -11.25 -13.51
N LYS A 112 -15.17 -12.51 -13.23
CA LYS A 112 -16.41 -13.08 -13.76
C LYS A 112 -17.61 -12.39 -13.14
N GLU A 113 -18.66 -12.15 -13.94
CA GLU A 113 -19.86 -11.43 -13.47
C GLU A 113 -20.60 -12.17 -12.33
N ASP A 114 -20.52 -13.50 -12.31
CA ASP A 114 -21.04 -14.37 -11.24
C ASP A 114 -19.99 -14.71 -10.16
N GLY A 115 -18.76 -14.18 -10.30
CA GLY A 115 -17.64 -14.37 -9.39
C GLY A 115 -17.77 -13.61 -8.08
N PHE A 116 -16.89 -13.92 -7.13
CA PHE A 116 -16.89 -13.34 -5.79
C PHE A 116 -16.75 -11.83 -5.86
N TYR A 117 -15.72 -11.29 -6.52
CA TYR A 117 -15.47 -9.86 -6.46
C TYR A 117 -16.59 -9.03 -7.12
N LYS A 118 -17.03 -9.39 -8.33
CA LYS A 118 -18.04 -8.63 -9.07
C LYS A 118 -19.39 -8.64 -8.36
N THR A 119 -19.81 -9.79 -7.83
CA THR A 119 -21.06 -9.88 -7.08
C THR A 119 -20.98 -9.20 -5.71
N LEU A 120 -19.83 -9.21 -5.02
CA LEU A 120 -19.60 -8.42 -3.81
C LEU A 120 -19.65 -6.92 -4.10
N LYS A 121 -18.97 -6.46 -5.15
CA LYS A 121 -18.97 -5.07 -5.62
C LYS A 121 -20.39 -4.55 -5.82
N LEU A 122 -21.26 -5.32 -6.48
CA LEU A 122 -22.68 -4.96 -6.67
C LEU A 122 -23.43 -4.83 -5.33
N LYS A 123 -23.25 -5.78 -4.40
CA LYS A 123 -23.88 -5.72 -3.07
C LYS A 123 -23.40 -4.52 -2.26
N VAL A 124 -22.10 -4.24 -2.27
CA VAL A 124 -21.50 -3.08 -1.60
C VAL A 124 -22.06 -1.79 -2.19
N MET A 125 -22.14 -1.68 -3.51
CA MET A 125 -22.70 -0.50 -4.17
C MET A 125 -24.16 -0.25 -3.81
N ALA A 126 -24.97 -1.30 -3.71
CA ALA A 126 -26.34 -1.17 -3.21
C ALA A 126 -26.38 -0.77 -1.72
N GLY A 127 -25.40 -1.20 -0.93
CA GLY A 127 -25.28 -0.87 0.49
C GLY A 127 -24.80 0.55 0.78
N ILE A 128 -24.07 1.20 -0.14
CA ILE A 128 -23.49 2.55 0.06
C ILE A 128 -24.56 3.59 0.36
N GLU A 129 -25.78 3.45 -0.18
CA GLU A 129 -26.88 4.39 0.08
C GLU A 129 -27.30 4.44 1.56
N ASN A 130 -27.05 3.37 2.31
CA ASN A 130 -27.36 3.26 3.73
C ASN A 130 -26.26 3.82 4.64
N ILE A 131 -25.10 4.18 4.09
CA ILE A 131 -24.00 4.77 4.86
C ILE A 131 -24.33 6.24 5.17
N PRO A 132 -24.08 6.73 6.39
CA PRO A 132 -24.27 8.14 6.72
C PRO A 132 -23.53 9.05 5.74
N LYS A 133 -24.24 9.99 5.11
CA LYS A 133 -23.71 10.86 4.03
C LYS A 133 -22.49 11.67 4.46
N ASP A 134 -22.34 11.94 5.76
CA ASP A 134 -21.26 12.71 6.35
C ASP A 134 -20.16 11.84 6.98
N ALA A 135 -20.22 10.50 6.84
CA ALA A 135 -19.25 9.58 7.45
C ALA A 135 -17.80 9.98 7.17
N ARG A 136 -17.49 10.36 5.92
CA ARG A 136 -16.16 10.79 5.47
C ARG A 136 -15.60 11.99 6.24
N LYS A 137 -16.45 12.86 6.79
CA LYS A 137 -16.00 14.01 7.60
C LYS A 137 -15.24 13.58 8.85
N LYS A 138 -15.46 12.35 9.33
CA LYS A 138 -14.70 11.79 10.46
C LYS A 138 -13.23 11.59 10.12
N SER A 139 -12.94 11.15 8.90
CA SER A 139 -11.57 11.00 8.39
C SER A 139 -10.89 12.36 8.26
N ASP A 140 -11.59 13.33 7.67
CA ASP A 140 -11.09 14.71 7.55
C ASP A 140 -10.77 15.30 8.93
N PHE A 141 -11.70 15.20 9.89
CA PHE A 141 -11.52 15.71 11.24
C PHE A 141 -10.32 15.07 11.96
N VAL A 142 -10.21 13.74 11.91
CA VAL A 142 -9.07 13.03 12.53
C VAL A 142 -7.76 13.46 11.88
N THR A 143 -7.71 13.53 10.55
CA THR A 143 -6.50 13.92 9.81
C THR A 143 -6.07 15.35 10.15
N ASP A 144 -7.01 16.28 10.18
CA ASP A 144 -6.74 17.69 10.46
C ASP A 144 -6.33 17.91 11.93
N ALA A 145 -6.94 17.19 12.87
CA ALA A 145 -6.56 17.23 14.28
C ALA A 145 -5.14 16.66 14.51
N LEU A 146 -4.77 15.59 13.80
CA LEU A 146 -3.42 15.03 13.83
C LEU A 146 -2.40 15.99 13.22
N LEU A 147 -2.75 16.65 12.10
CA LEU A 147 -1.91 17.68 11.50
C LEU A 147 -1.66 18.83 12.48
N LEU A 148 -2.72 19.38 13.09
CA LEU A 148 -2.59 20.42 14.10
C LEU A 148 -1.72 19.97 15.28
N SER A 149 -1.89 18.72 15.74
CA SER A 149 -1.06 18.16 16.81
C SER A 149 0.41 18.10 16.42
N VAL A 150 0.76 17.68 15.21
CA VAL A 150 2.15 17.68 14.70
C VAL A 150 2.69 19.10 14.60
N LEU A 151 1.90 20.05 14.09
CA LEU A 151 2.31 21.46 13.96
C LEU A 151 2.54 22.12 15.32
N VAL A 152 1.80 21.74 16.37
CA VAL A 152 2.02 22.27 17.72
C VAL A 152 3.18 21.54 18.42
N LEU A 153 3.18 20.21 18.42
CA LEU A 153 4.16 19.42 19.18
C LEU A 153 5.58 19.54 18.62
N SER A 154 5.73 19.74 17.30
CA SER A 154 7.06 19.83 16.68
C SER A 154 7.92 21.00 17.20
N PRO A 155 7.49 22.28 17.17
CA PRO A 155 8.27 23.38 17.77
C PRO A 155 8.30 23.32 19.30
N VAL A 156 7.22 22.87 19.95
CA VAL A 156 7.19 22.73 21.42
C VAL A 156 8.24 21.73 21.90
N SER A 157 8.44 20.62 21.17
CA SER A 157 9.51 19.67 21.48
C SER A 157 10.86 20.38 21.48
N CYS A 158 11.19 21.13 20.41
CA CYS A 158 12.42 21.93 20.33
C CYS A 158 12.57 22.91 21.49
N TRP A 159 11.50 23.67 21.81
CA TRP A 159 11.53 24.68 22.86
C TRP A 159 11.79 24.09 24.26
N VAL A 160 11.25 22.90 24.55
CA VAL A 160 11.36 22.25 25.87
C VAL A 160 12.69 21.52 26.06
N TRP A 161 13.32 20.99 25.01
CA TRP A 161 14.60 20.27 25.09
C TRP A 161 15.68 20.91 25.99
N PRO A 162 16.00 22.23 25.86
CA PRO A 162 17.01 22.87 26.72
C PRO A 162 16.53 23.12 28.15
N GLN A 163 15.22 23.07 28.41
CA GLN A 163 14.62 23.33 29.72
C GLN A 163 14.50 22.05 30.56
N ASN A 164 14.08 20.95 29.91
CA ASN A 164 13.89 19.67 30.56
C ASN A 164 14.09 18.52 29.56
N PHE A 165 15.20 17.81 29.72
CA PHE A 165 15.56 16.69 28.84
C PHE A 165 14.49 15.60 28.77
N LEU A 166 13.96 15.14 29.90
CA LEU A 166 12.99 14.05 29.93
C LEU A 166 11.67 14.45 29.26
N LEU A 167 11.19 15.67 29.52
CA LEU A 167 9.97 16.17 28.89
C LEU A 167 10.18 16.43 27.40
N GLY A 168 11.30 17.00 26.98
CA GLY A 168 11.65 17.19 25.57
C GLY A 168 11.70 15.87 24.80
N ALA A 169 12.34 14.85 25.39
CA ALA A 169 12.36 13.50 24.83
C ALA A 169 10.96 12.88 24.72
N ALA A 170 10.16 12.96 25.78
CA ALA A 170 8.79 12.45 25.79
C ALA A 170 7.89 13.13 24.74
N LEU A 171 7.97 14.46 24.61
CA LEU A 171 7.24 15.22 23.59
C LEU A 171 7.70 14.89 22.18
N THR A 172 8.99 14.61 21.98
CA THR A 172 9.53 14.18 20.69
C THR A 172 8.95 12.82 20.28
N VAL A 173 8.89 11.85 21.20
CA VAL A 173 8.26 10.54 20.94
C VAL A 173 6.76 10.68 20.68
N LEU A 174 6.07 11.54 21.44
CA LEU A 174 4.66 11.83 21.23
C LEU A 174 4.42 12.44 19.84
N ASN A 175 5.20 13.45 19.45
CA ASN A 175 5.16 14.07 18.14
C ASN A 175 5.40 13.02 17.02
N SER A 176 6.34 12.11 17.24
CA SER A 176 6.63 11.01 16.31
C SER A 176 5.42 10.08 16.11
N PHE A 177 4.70 9.77 17.18
CA PHE A 177 3.48 8.95 17.13
C PHE A 177 2.34 9.66 16.39
N PHE A 178 2.18 10.97 16.59
CA PHE A 178 1.23 11.80 15.84
C PHE A 178 1.61 11.90 14.36
N LEU A 179 2.89 12.11 14.03
CA LEU A 179 3.39 12.13 12.66
C LEU A 179 3.15 10.80 11.96
N SER A 180 3.46 9.67 12.60
CA SER A 180 3.15 8.33 12.09
C SER A 180 1.65 8.14 11.83
N SER A 181 0.79 8.60 12.73
CA SER A 181 -0.67 8.52 12.55
C SER A 181 -1.13 9.37 11.37
N LEU A 182 -0.59 10.58 11.24
CA LEU A 182 -0.93 11.53 10.18
C LEU A 182 -0.58 10.98 8.80
N ILE A 183 0.62 10.43 8.63
CA ILE A 183 1.02 9.83 7.34
C ILE A 183 0.21 8.58 7.02
N THR A 184 -0.17 7.76 8.02
CA THR A 184 -1.11 6.64 7.80
C THR A 184 -2.49 7.14 7.36
N CYS A 185 -2.98 8.24 7.94
CA CYS A 185 -4.22 8.86 7.47
C CYS A 185 -4.11 9.38 6.04
N ALA A 186 -2.97 9.98 5.66
CA ALA A 186 -2.73 10.50 4.32
C ALA A 186 -2.86 9.41 3.23
N HIS A 187 -2.56 8.15 3.57
CA HIS A 187 -2.72 7.01 2.68
C HIS A 187 -4.15 6.83 2.15
N ASN A 188 -5.16 7.02 2.99
CA ASN A 188 -6.58 7.00 2.60
C ASN A 188 -6.89 7.98 1.44
N TYR A 189 -6.17 9.10 1.40
CA TYR A 189 -6.44 10.17 0.45
C TYR A 189 -5.75 9.99 -0.89
N PHE A 190 -4.60 9.30 -0.96
CA PHE A 190 -3.94 9.09 -2.24
C PHE A 190 -4.59 7.99 -3.08
N HIS A 191 -5.44 7.13 -2.49
CA HIS A 191 -6.30 6.18 -3.21
C HIS A 191 -7.56 6.84 -3.81
N ARG A 192 -7.88 8.07 -3.39
CA ARG A 192 -9.04 8.83 -3.85
C ARG A 192 -8.63 9.82 -4.94
N GLY A 193 -9.62 10.52 -5.49
CA GLY A 193 -9.37 11.67 -6.37
C GLY A 193 -8.46 12.71 -5.69
N ASP A 194 -7.64 13.38 -6.49
CA ASP A 194 -6.62 14.32 -6.02
C ASP A 194 -7.17 15.33 -5.00
N ASN A 195 -6.46 15.46 -3.89
CA ASN A 195 -6.83 16.35 -2.79
C ASN A 195 -5.58 16.71 -1.99
N TRP A 196 -5.62 17.83 -1.25
CA TRP A 196 -4.42 18.33 -0.58
C TRP A 196 -3.92 17.43 0.56
N ARG A 197 -4.79 16.62 1.18
CA ARG A 197 -4.42 15.73 2.30
C ARG A 197 -3.51 14.58 1.87
N MET A 198 -3.49 14.22 0.58
CA MET A 198 -2.56 13.23 0.06
C MET A 198 -1.10 13.67 0.24
N PHE A 199 -0.82 14.98 0.15
CA PHE A 199 0.52 15.54 0.30
C PHE A 199 1.05 15.44 1.73
N LEU A 200 0.19 15.22 2.73
CA LEU A 200 0.60 15.04 4.12
C LEU A 200 1.45 13.78 4.31
N PHE A 201 1.33 12.80 3.40
CA PHE A 201 2.18 11.62 3.37
C PHE A 201 3.67 12.00 3.25
N ASN A 202 3.97 13.05 2.47
CA ASN A 202 5.33 13.52 2.25
C ASN A 202 5.98 14.12 3.50
N LEU A 203 5.23 14.50 4.54
CA LEU A 203 5.83 14.94 5.81
C LEU A 203 6.64 13.82 6.49
N GLY A 204 6.31 12.55 6.21
CA GLY A 204 7.09 11.39 6.64
C GLY A 204 8.30 11.09 5.75
N GLY A 205 8.61 11.92 4.74
CA GLY A 205 9.75 11.73 3.85
C GLY A 205 9.51 10.78 2.66
N ALA A 206 8.44 10.00 2.67
CA ALA A 206 8.05 9.15 1.54
C ALA A 206 7.28 9.96 0.46
N SER A 207 7.37 9.58 -0.81
CA SER A 207 6.63 10.27 -1.88
C SER A 207 5.26 9.65 -2.08
N TYR A 208 4.17 10.43 -1.93
CA TYR A 208 2.83 9.93 -2.24
C TYR A 208 2.72 9.42 -3.70
N SER A 209 3.44 10.04 -4.64
CA SER A 209 3.41 9.65 -6.06
C SER A 209 4.05 8.29 -6.30
N ASP A 210 5.17 8.02 -5.63
CA ASP A 210 5.79 6.70 -5.68
C ASP A 210 4.93 5.66 -4.97
N TRP A 211 4.28 6.05 -3.86
CA TRP A 211 3.37 5.18 -3.11
C TRP A 211 2.05 4.89 -3.84
N ARG A 212 1.54 5.80 -4.67
CA ARG A 212 0.44 5.48 -5.59
C ARG A 212 0.81 4.31 -6.50
N ILE A 213 2.05 4.27 -6.97
CA ILE A 213 2.53 3.20 -7.82
C ILE A 213 2.84 1.94 -6.99
N SER A 214 3.70 2.04 -5.96
CA SER A 214 4.13 0.87 -5.19
C SER A 214 3.00 0.25 -4.37
N HIS A 215 2.21 1.08 -3.70
CA HIS A 215 1.15 0.62 -2.83
C HIS A 215 -0.13 0.42 -3.61
N SER A 216 -0.67 1.45 -4.24
CA SER A 216 -2.01 1.37 -4.86
C SER A 216 -2.04 0.59 -6.18
N MET A 217 -1.03 0.72 -7.05
CA MET A 217 -1.00 0.04 -8.36
C MET A 217 -0.28 -1.32 -8.33
N SER A 218 0.64 -1.53 -7.38
CA SER A 218 1.36 -2.80 -7.27
C SER A 218 0.82 -3.64 -6.10
N HIS A 219 1.01 -3.21 -4.85
CA HIS A 219 0.64 -4.00 -3.68
C HIS A 219 -0.86 -4.30 -3.60
N HIS A 220 -1.75 -3.33 -3.79
CA HIS A 220 -3.20 -3.54 -3.75
C HIS A 220 -3.70 -4.45 -4.88
N LEU A 221 -3.20 -4.26 -6.09
CA LEU A 221 -3.66 -5.01 -7.26
C LEU A 221 -3.12 -6.45 -7.26
N HIS A 222 -1.89 -6.65 -6.78
CA HIS A 222 -1.12 -7.87 -6.94
C HIS A 222 -0.59 -8.42 -5.61
N THR A 223 -1.29 -8.14 -4.51
CA THR A 223 -0.87 -8.42 -3.12
C THR A 223 -0.21 -9.77 -2.97
N ASN A 224 0.98 -9.78 -2.38
CA ASN A 224 1.79 -10.96 -2.10
C ASN A 224 2.15 -11.86 -3.31
N THR A 225 1.87 -11.47 -4.55
CA THR A 225 2.36 -12.16 -5.76
C THR A 225 3.77 -11.68 -6.14
N ALA A 226 4.37 -12.28 -7.17
CA ALA A 226 5.65 -11.81 -7.71
C ALA A 226 5.63 -10.32 -8.13
N GLN A 227 4.47 -9.78 -8.52
CA GLN A 227 4.29 -8.40 -8.98
C GLN A 227 4.13 -7.37 -7.86
N ASP A 228 4.05 -7.81 -6.60
CA ASP A 228 4.03 -6.92 -5.44
C ASP A 228 5.44 -6.39 -5.15
N ILE A 229 5.67 -5.13 -5.54
CA ILE A 229 6.97 -4.49 -5.40
C ILE A 229 7.32 -4.24 -3.93
N GLU A 230 6.34 -4.09 -3.03
CA GLU A 230 6.59 -3.78 -1.62
C GLU A 230 7.27 -4.96 -0.92
N LEU A 231 6.99 -6.20 -1.34
CA LEU A 231 7.78 -7.37 -0.92
C LEU A 231 9.24 -7.23 -1.33
N SER A 232 9.49 -6.83 -2.58
CA SER A 232 10.86 -6.70 -3.10
C SER A 232 11.60 -5.53 -2.45
N MET A 233 10.94 -4.40 -2.17
CA MET A 233 11.57 -3.20 -1.61
C MET A 233 12.13 -3.43 -0.21
N LEU A 234 11.59 -4.41 0.52
CA LEU A 234 12.10 -4.81 1.83
C LEU A 234 13.31 -5.74 1.74
N GLU A 235 13.54 -6.39 0.60
CA GLU A 235 14.68 -7.28 0.39
C GLU A 235 15.95 -6.50 0.00
N PRO A 236 17.14 -6.87 0.52
CA PRO A 236 17.38 -8.12 1.23
C PRO A 236 16.91 -8.11 2.68
N PHE A 237 16.76 -6.95 3.33
CA PHE A 237 16.59 -6.83 4.79
C PHE A 237 15.47 -7.69 5.40
N LEU A 238 14.27 -7.70 4.82
CA LEU A 238 13.17 -8.55 5.28
C LEU A 238 12.62 -9.36 4.11
N GLN A 239 12.68 -10.69 4.22
CA GLN A 239 12.26 -11.60 3.15
C GLN A 239 11.02 -12.39 3.54
N PHE A 240 9.87 -12.00 2.98
CA PHE A 240 8.59 -12.66 3.27
C PHE A 240 8.32 -13.86 2.35
N LEU A 241 8.85 -13.91 1.13
CA LEU A 241 8.61 -15.04 0.23
C LEU A 241 9.17 -16.37 0.78
N PRO A 242 8.46 -17.50 0.67
CA PRO A 242 8.82 -18.79 1.26
C PRO A 242 9.89 -19.56 0.45
N HIS A 243 11.08 -18.99 0.30
CA HIS A 243 12.19 -19.62 -0.43
C HIS A 243 12.79 -20.83 0.31
N LYS A 244 13.02 -21.94 -0.42
CA LYS A 244 13.66 -23.17 0.11
C LYS A 244 15.10 -22.94 0.57
N ASP A 245 15.79 -21.99 -0.06
CA ASP A 245 17.18 -21.58 0.17
C ASP A 245 17.27 -20.29 1.01
N LYS A 246 16.18 -19.83 1.63
CA LYS A 246 16.16 -18.61 2.45
C LYS A 246 17.34 -18.58 3.44
N PRO A 247 18.22 -17.56 3.38
CA PRO A 247 19.43 -17.53 4.19
C PRO A 247 19.11 -17.34 5.67
N ILE A 248 20.01 -17.78 6.55
CA ILE A 248 19.79 -17.75 8.00
C ILE A 248 19.55 -16.32 8.53
N TRP A 249 20.27 -15.33 8.00
CA TRP A 249 20.09 -13.94 8.40
C TRP A 249 18.70 -13.42 8.04
N ALA A 250 18.09 -13.85 6.93
CA ALA A 250 16.72 -13.46 6.57
C ALA A 250 15.69 -14.13 7.49
N GLN A 251 15.93 -15.37 7.91
CA GLN A 251 15.12 -16.07 8.92
C GLN A 251 15.22 -15.39 10.30
N MET A 252 16.35 -14.75 10.60
CA MET A 252 16.58 -13.99 11.82
C MET A 252 15.99 -12.57 11.78
N GLY A 253 15.20 -12.21 10.75
CA GLY A 253 14.57 -10.88 10.60
C GLY A 253 13.87 -10.37 11.86
N ALA A 254 13.29 -11.27 12.65
CA ALA A 254 12.67 -10.98 13.94
C ALA A 254 13.57 -10.20 14.93
N PHE A 255 14.88 -10.42 14.88
CA PHE A 255 15.84 -9.82 15.81
C PHE A 255 16.30 -8.42 15.41
N TYR A 256 16.18 -8.04 14.14
CA TYR A 256 16.69 -6.76 13.65
C TYR A 256 15.67 -5.92 12.87
N TYR A 257 14.46 -6.42 12.59
CA TYR A 257 13.42 -5.59 11.98
C TYR A 257 13.14 -4.30 12.75
N PRO A 258 13.28 -4.18 14.09
CA PRO A 258 13.05 -2.90 14.75
C PRO A 258 13.98 -1.79 14.23
N VAL A 259 15.22 -2.14 13.86
CA VAL A 259 16.19 -1.20 13.27
C VAL A 259 15.80 -0.85 11.83
N VAL A 260 15.36 -1.84 11.04
CA VAL A 260 14.84 -1.61 9.69
C VAL A 260 13.65 -0.65 9.76
N TYR A 261 12.67 -0.95 10.61
CA TYR A 261 11.45 -0.15 10.78
C TYR A 261 11.76 1.28 11.19
N ALA A 262 12.70 1.47 12.13
CA ALA A 262 13.10 2.77 12.62
C ALA A 262 13.85 3.64 11.59
N THR A 263 14.38 3.06 10.51
CA THR A 263 15.17 3.77 9.50
C THR A 263 14.51 3.87 8.12
N SER A 264 13.44 3.10 7.85
CA SER A 264 12.78 3.05 6.53
C SER A 264 12.33 4.40 5.97
N LEU A 265 11.67 5.27 6.75
CA LEU A 265 11.19 6.58 6.25
C LEU A 265 12.35 7.51 5.87
N LEU A 266 13.42 7.53 6.68
CA LEU A 266 14.62 8.31 6.37
C LEU A 266 15.33 7.76 5.13
N PHE A 267 15.41 6.43 4.99
CA PHE A 267 15.95 5.78 3.80
C PHE A 267 15.12 6.11 2.55
N MET A 268 13.79 6.00 2.62
CA MET A 268 12.89 6.36 1.53
C MET A 268 13.03 7.84 1.13
N MET A 269 13.15 8.74 2.11
CA MET A 269 13.39 10.16 1.86
C MET A 269 14.71 10.41 1.13
N PHE A 270 15.80 9.83 1.64
CA PHE A 270 17.12 9.97 1.03
C PHE A 270 17.16 9.38 -0.38
N GLN A 271 16.60 8.18 -0.56
CA GLN A 271 16.51 7.52 -1.86
C GLN A 271 15.68 8.35 -2.84
N ASN A 272 14.47 8.77 -2.46
CA ASN A 272 13.60 9.54 -3.34
C ASN A 272 14.24 10.88 -3.76
N PHE A 273 14.84 11.62 -2.82
CA PHE A 273 15.50 12.89 -3.12
C PHE A 273 16.71 12.68 -4.05
N THR A 274 17.56 11.70 -3.74
CA THR A 274 18.76 11.39 -4.55
C THR A 274 18.38 10.97 -5.96
N LEU A 275 17.43 10.04 -6.12
CA LEU A 275 17.02 9.57 -7.44
C LEU A 275 16.32 10.65 -8.27
N SER A 276 15.58 11.55 -7.61
CA SER A 276 14.97 12.72 -8.26
C SER A 276 16.02 13.73 -8.71
N ALA A 277 17.06 13.98 -7.89
CA ALA A 277 18.16 14.87 -8.24
C ALA A 277 19.01 14.32 -9.39
N LEU A 278 19.19 13.00 -9.45
CA LEU A 278 19.92 12.30 -10.51
C LEU A 278 19.07 11.99 -11.77
N GLN A 279 17.80 12.40 -11.77
CA GLN A 279 16.85 12.13 -12.86
C GLN A 279 16.72 10.64 -13.24
N HIS A 280 16.87 9.76 -12.25
CA HIS A 280 16.85 8.32 -12.48
C HIS A 280 15.47 7.86 -12.98
N GLU A 281 15.44 7.15 -14.10
CA GLU A 281 14.21 6.65 -14.76
C GLU A 281 13.12 7.74 -14.92
N GLY A 282 13.54 8.96 -15.24
CA GLY A 282 12.63 10.08 -15.51
C GLY A 282 12.04 10.76 -14.27
N LYS A 283 12.50 10.41 -13.06
CA LYS A 283 12.16 11.19 -11.86
C LYS A 283 12.71 12.62 -11.97
N SER A 284 12.12 13.55 -11.24
CA SER A 284 12.59 14.93 -11.16
C SER A 284 12.31 15.51 -9.79
N LEU A 285 13.13 16.49 -9.37
CA LEU A 285 12.84 17.29 -8.19
C LEU A 285 11.65 18.21 -8.49
N THR A 286 10.55 18.00 -7.80
CA THR A 286 9.37 18.86 -7.86
C THR A 286 9.19 19.57 -6.51
N TRP A 287 8.26 20.51 -6.43
CA TRP A 287 7.95 21.17 -5.15
C TRP A 287 7.54 20.15 -4.06
N GLN A 288 6.99 18.99 -4.46
CA GLN A 288 6.57 17.92 -3.55
C GLN A 288 7.77 17.23 -2.88
N SER A 289 8.93 17.21 -3.55
CA SER A 289 10.19 16.68 -3.01
C SER A 289 10.68 17.49 -1.80
N PHE A 290 10.19 18.73 -1.62
CA PHE A 290 10.61 19.63 -0.55
C PHE A 290 9.63 19.69 0.63
N ILE A 291 8.44 19.09 0.52
CA ILE A 291 7.46 19.00 1.62
C ILE A 291 8.05 18.43 2.92
N PRO A 292 8.89 17.37 2.92
CA PRO A 292 9.46 16.84 4.16
C PRO A 292 10.22 17.90 4.97
N PHE A 293 10.84 18.89 4.30
CA PHE A 293 11.62 19.94 4.94
C PHE A 293 10.77 21.10 5.49
N ALA A 294 9.47 21.14 5.20
CA ALA A 294 8.57 22.13 5.79
C ALA A 294 8.49 21.98 7.31
N LEU A 295 8.55 20.74 7.83
CA LEU A 295 8.50 20.47 9.26
C LEU A 295 9.73 20.97 10.02
N PRO A 296 10.99 20.62 9.66
CA PRO A 296 12.17 21.18 10.33
C PRO A 296 12.30 22.69 10.14
N ALA A 297 11.84 23.25 9.01
CA ALA A 297 11.77 24.71 8.84
C ALA A 297 10.81 25.33 9.87
N TRP A 298 9.60 24.77 10.03
CA TRP A 298 8.64 25.22 11.04
C TRP A 298 9.18 25.09 12.47
N MET A 299 9.82 23.95 12.78
CA MET A 299 10.48 23.74 14.07
C MET A 299 11.57 24.77 14.35
N TYR A 300 12.33 25.19 13.33
CA TYR A 300 13.39 26.19 13.48
C TYR A 300 12.81 27.57 13.78
N PHE A 301 11.79 27.99 13.02
CA PHE A 301 11.17 29.31 13.18
C PHE A 301 10.39 29.46 14.49
N ALA A 302 9.70 28.41 14.93
CA ALA A 302 8.81 28.48 16.10
C ALA A 302 9.39 27.84 17.39
N GLY A 303 10.43 27.01 17.28
CA GLY A 303 10.95 26.21 18.39
C GLY A 303 12.14 26.82 19.16
N GLY A 304 12.76 27.88 18.65
CA GLY A 304 13.82 28.63 19.36
C GLY A 304 15.18 27.94 19.51
N LEU A 305 15.35 26.72 18.96
CA LEU A 305 16.65 26.04 18.92
C LEU A 305 17.51 26.52 17.73
N PRO A 306 18.85 26.57 17.88
CA PRO A 306 19.74 26.73 16.72
C PRO A 306 19.49 25.65 15.66
N LEU A 307 19.73 25.99 14.40
CA LEU A 307 19.42 25.12 13.25
C LEU A 307 19.98 23.69 13.37
N PRO A 308 21.25 23.45 13.75
CA PRO A 308 21.78 22.09 13.87
C PRO A 308 21.02 21.22 14.87
N TRP A 309 20.61 21.81 16.01
CA TRP A 309 19.84 21.11 17.04
C TRP A 309 18.40 20.89 16.61
N THR A 310 17.79 21.85 15.90
CA THR A 310 16.45 21.67 15.32
C THR A 310 16.44 20.50 14.34
N VAL A 311 17.41 20.44 13.42
CA VAL A 311 17.56 19.34 12.46
C VAL A 311 17.77 18.01 13.20
N LEU A 312 18.58 17.99 14.26
CA LEU A 312 18.76 16.79 15.08
C LEU A 312 17.44 16.31 15.71
N ILE A 313 16.65 17.20 16.31
CA ILE A 313 15.36 16.83 16.91
C ILE A 313 14.36 16.35 15.84
N TRP A 314 14.35 16.95 14.66
CA TRP A 314 13.55 16.45 13.53
C TRP A 314 13.97 15.04 13.12
N LEU A 315 15.27 14.78 12.96
CA LEU A 315 15.77 13.44 12.63
C LEU A 315 15.43 12.42 13.72
N ILE A 316 15.54 12.80 15.00
CA ILE A 316 15.12 11.95 16.13
C ILE A 316 13.61 11.72 16.11
N THR A 317 12.79 12.69 15.69
CA THR A 317 11.33 12.51 15.52
C THR A 317 11.01 11.49 14.42
N MET A 318 11.78 11.51 13.33
CA MET A 318 11.56 10.61 12.20
C MET A 318 11.80 9.13 12.57
N ILE A 319 12.66 8.83 13.54
CA ILE A 319 13.02 7.46 13.92
C ILE A 319 11.83 6.70 14.53
N PRO A 320 11.18 7.15 15.64
CA PRO A 320 9.99 6.47 16.13
C PRO A 320 8.79 6.60 15.19
N ALA A 321 8.69 7.69 14.42
CA ALA A 321 7.62 7.84 13.43
C ALA A 321 7.71 6.74 12.36
N SER A 322 8.92 6.48 11.87
CA SER A 322 9.24 5.38 10.97
C SER A 322 8.93 4.04 11.61
N PHE A 323 9.40 3.81 12.84
CA PHE A 323 9.16 2.57 13.56
C PHE A 323 7.66 2.25 13.66
N PHE A 324 6.85 3.22 14.11
CA PHE A 324 5.41 3.03 14.23
C PHE A 324 4.76 2.82 12.87
N PHE A 325 5.05 3.66 11.87
CA PHE A 325 4.45 3.54 10.54
C PHE A 325 4.67 2.15 9.94
N VAL A 326 5.92 1.68 9.94
CA VAL A 326 6.28 0.38 9.38
C VAL A 326 5.74 -0.77 10.24
N LEU A 327 5.75 -0.65 11.57
CA LEU A 327 5.17 -1.66 12.47
C LEU A 327 3.68 -1.86 12.17
N PHE A 328 2.90 -0.79 12.07
CA PHE A 328 1.47 -0.90 11.81
C PHE A 328 1.14 -1.32 10.38
N GLY A 329 1.91 -0.84 9.39
CA GLY A 329 1.77 -1.23 7.98
C GLY A 329 2.13 -2.69 7.75
N LEU A 330 3.32 -3.14 8.17
CA LEU A 330 3.75 -4.54 7.97
C LEU A 330 3.04 -5.54 8.88
N THR A 331 2.23 -5.09 9.84
CA THR A 331 1.33 -5.96 10.61
C THR A 331 -0.13 -5.73 10.26
N ALA A 332 -0.45 -4.95 9.23
CA ALA A 332 -1.82 -4.56 8.85
C ALA A 332 -2.70 -5.75 8.50
N GLY A 333 -2.13 -6.72 7.80
CA GLY A 333 -2.80 -8.00 7.55
C GLY A 333 -2.10 -8.89 6.54
N HIS A 334 -1.19 -8.36 5.71
CA HIS A 334 -0.59 -9.10 4.59
C HIS A 334 0.62 -9.98 4.92
N HIS A 335 1.27 -9.77 6.08
CA HIS A 335 2.52 -10.45 6.40
C HIS A 335 2.41 -11.67 7.31
N SER A 336 1.20 -12.16 7.59
CA SER A 336 1.03 -13.32 8.46
C SER A 336 1.42 -14.64 7.76
N HIS A 337 1.93 -15.63 8.51
CA HIS A 337 2.31 -16.95 7.97
C HIS A 337 1.15 -17.79 7.40
N ARG A 338 -0.09 -17.33 7.62
CA ARG A 338 -1.35 -17.89 7.11
C ARG A 338 -1.82 -17.22 5.81
N ASN A 339 -1.09 -16.23 5.32
CA ASN A 339 -1.37 -15.54 4.09
C ASN A 339 -0.77 -16.31 2.93
N PHE A 340 -1.41 -16.18 1.77
CA PHE A 340 -0.81 -16.57 0.51
C PHE A 340 0.37 -15.65 0.20
N PHE A 341 1.46 -16.24 -0.29
CA PHE A 341 2.59 -15.57 -0.92
C PHE A 341 3.00 -16.29 -2.19
N GLU A 342 3.62 -15.58 -3.13
CA GLU A 342 4.25 -16.17 -4.29
C GLU A 342 5.16 -17.34 -3.88
N GLY A 343 5.00 -18.47 -4.56
CA GLY A 343 5.58 -19.76 -4.22
C GLY A 343 4.69 -20.69 -3.38
N ASP A 344 3.59 -20.20 -2.80
CA ASP A 344 2.53 -21.05 -2.26
C ASP A 344 1.71 -21.69 -3.40
N VAL A 345 1.03 -22.80 -3.12
CA VAL A 345 0.12 -23.42 -4.10
C VAL A 345 -1.23 -22.69 -4.04
N PRO A 346 -1.65 -21.97 -5.10
CA PRO A 346 -2.90 -21.22 -5.09
C PRO A 346 -4.13 -22.15 -5.15
N ARG A 347 -5.32 -21.58 -4.88
CA ARG A 347 -6.61 -22.29 -5.04
C ARG A 347 -6.78 -22.87 -6.44
N SER A 348 -6.39 -22.10 -7.45
CA SER A 348 -6.43 -22.46 -8.86
C SER A 348 -5.45 -21.61 -9.66
N GLU A 349 -5.18 -22.00 -10.91
CA GLU A 349 -4.29 -21.24 -11.82
C GLU A 349 -4.90 -19.91 -12.28
N ASN A 350 -6.24 -19.81 -12.31
CA ASN A 350 -6.98 -18.59 -12.62
C ASN A 350 -7.97 -18.31 -11.49
N ILE A 351 -7.65 -17.36 -10.63
CA ILE A 351 -8.36 -17.10 -9.37
C ILE A 351 -9.26 -15.87 -9.49
N ASP A 352 -10.40 -15.85 -8.78
CA ASP A 352 -11.16 -14.62 -8.58
C ASP A 352 -10.32 -13.63 -7.76
N TRP A 353 -10.21 -12.39 -8.22
CA TRP A 353 -9.36 -11.39 -7.56
C TRP A 353 -9.74 -11.14 -6.10
N GLY A 354 -11.03 -11.12 -5.77
CA GLY A 354 -11.50 -10.89 -4.40
C GLY A 354 -11.21 -12.08 -3.48
N LEU A 355 -11.29 -13.31 -4.00
CA LEU A 355 -10.85 -14.50 -3.24
C LEU A 355 -9.33 -14.49 -2.99
N HIS A 356 -8.53 -14.04 -3.96
CA HIS A 356 -7.09 -13.85 -3.76
C HIS A 356 -6.81 -12.85 -2.64
N GLN A 357 -7.52 -11.71 -2.61
CA GLN A 357 -7.40 -10.72 -1.52
C GLN A 357 -7.70 -11.34 -0.15
N LEU A 358 -8.71 -12.22 -0.04
CA LEU A 358 -8.98 -12.95 1.20
C LEU A 358 -7.88 -13.96 1.57
N ASP A 359 -7.24 -14.59 0.58
CA ASP A 359 -6.12 -15.49 0.81
C ASP A 359 -4.88 -14.74 1.30
N THR A 360 -4.67 -13.53 0.80
CA THR A 360 -3.52 -12.69 1.13
C THR A 360 -3.73 -11.80 2.33
N ILE A 361 -4.86 -11.88 3.05
CA ILE A 361 -5.10 -11.07 4.25
C ILE A 361 -5.48 -11.87 5.50
N VAL A 362 -5.05 -11.39 6.66
CA VAL A 362 -5.59 -11.75 7.99
C VAL A 362 -5.89 -10.44 8.71
N GLU A 363 -7.17 -10.18 8.97
CA GLU A 363 -7.66 -8.92 9.54
C GLU A 363 -7.35 -8.81 11.04
N ARG A 364 -6.95 -7.63 11.50
CA ARG A 364 -6.75 -7.37 12.93
C ARG A 364 -8.06 -6.99 13.61
N ILE A 365 -8.64 -7.92 14.35
CA ILE A 365 -9.97 -7.77 14.96
C ILE A 365 -10.04 -6.66 16.02
N ASP A 366 -8.91 -6.31 16.64
CA ASP A 366 -8.79 -5.24 17.63
C ASP A 366 -8.81 -3.82 17.03
N TYR A 367 -8.75 -3.73 15.70
CA TYR A 367 -8.85 -2.50 14.91
C TYR A 367 -10.17 -2.42 14.14
N ALA A 368 -10.66 -3.57 13.64
CA ALA A 368 -11.86 -3.67 12.82
C ALA A 368 -13.06 -2.95 13.46
N GLY A 369 -13.72 -2.08 12.69
CA GLY A 369 -14.90 -1.33 13.11
C GLY A 369 -14.62 -0.08 13.97
N ASN A 370 -13.40 0.16 14.42
CA ASN A 370 -13.01 1.39 15.12
C ASN A 370 -12.34 2.37 14.17
N HIS A 371 -13.11 3.38 13.72
CA HIS A 371 -12.65 4.38 12.74
C HIS A 371 -11.27 4.98 13.04
N PHE A 372 -11.05 5.45 14.28
CA PHE A 372 -9.80 6.11 14.64
C PHE A 372 -8.61 5.14 14.55
N LYS A 373 -8.77 3.91 15.06
CA LYS A 373 -7.73 2.88 14.94
C LYS A 373 -7.51 2.51 13.47
N SER A 374 -8.57 2.34 12.69
CA SER A 374 -8.47 1.95 11.29
C SER A 374 -7.69 2.98 10.46
N ILE A 375 -8.09 4.24 10.52
CA ILE A 375 -7.47 5.29 9.70
C ILE A 375 -6.05 5.67 10.15
N THR A 376 -5.70 5.46 11.42
CA THR A 376 -4.36 5.80 11.93
C THR A 376 -3.38 4.64 11.91
N ARG A 377 -3.85 3.39 11.70
CA ARG A 377 -3.03 2.17 11.84
C ARG A 377 -3.29 1.09 10.78
N PHE A 378 -3.92 1.39 9.65
CA PHE A 378 -4.26 0.41 8.61
C PHE A 378 -5.20 -0.70 9.12
N GLY A 379 -6.27 -0.32 9.81
CA GLY A 379 -7.37 -1.25 10.13
C GLY A 379 -8.42 -1.27 9.02
N ASP A 380 -9.44 -2.10 9.19
CA ASP A 380 -10.41 -2.45 8.15
C ASP A 380 -9.75 -2.90 6.85
N HIS A 381 -8.62 -3.60 6.98
CA HIS A 381 -7.65 -3.77 5.91
C HIS A 381 -8.21 -4.65 4.78
N ALA A 382 -9.09 -5.61 5.08
CA ALA A 382 -9.71 -6.47 4.08
C ALA A 382 -10.63 -5.68 3.15
N LEU A 383 -11.52 -4.88 3.73
CA LEU A 383 -12.43 -4.03 2.98
C LEU A 383 -11.68 -2.90 2.26
N HIS A 384 -10.61 -2.39 2.86
CA HIS A 384 -9.76 -1.40 2.23
C HIS A 384 -9.09 -1.96 0.98
N HIS A 385 -8.53 -3.17 1.02
CA HIS A 385 -7.93 -3.80 -0.16
C HIS A 385 -8.97 -4.15 -1.23
N LEU A 386 -10.16 -4.60 -0.85
CA LEU A 386 -11.24 -4.89 -1.80
C LEU A 386 -11.84 -3.62 -2.44
N PHE A 387 -11.89 -2.51 -1.71
CA PHE A 387 -12.52 -1.26 -2.11
C PHE A 387 -11.68 -0.03 -1.72
N PRO A 388 -10.47 0.14 -2.31
CA PRO A 388 -9.48 1.12 -1.85
C PRO A 388 -9.91 2.58 -2.00
N THR A 389 -10.88 2.85 -2.88
CA THR A 389 -11.39 4.21 -3.13
C THR A 389 -12.49 4.64 -2.14
N LEU A 390 -12.99 3.71 -1.32
CA LEU A 390 -13.89 4.03 -0.22
C LEU A 390 -13.09 4.54 0.97
N ASP A 391 -13.67 5.50 1.68
CA ASP A 391 -13.01 6.10 2.83
C ASP A 391 -13.06 5.14 4.03
N HIS A 392 -12.00 5.10 4.86
CA HIS A 392 -12.00 4.27 6.08
C HIS A 392 -13.22 4.46 6.98
N ALA A 393 -13.83 5.66 7.03
CA ALA A 393 -15.04 5.90 7.81
C ALA A 393 -16.27 5.14 7.29
N GLU A 394 -16.26 4.71 6.04
CA GLU A 394 -17.33 3.99 5.35
C GLU A 394 -17.18 2.47 5.48
N LEU A 395 -15.95 1.96 5.52
CA LEU A 395 -15.65 0.53 5.45
C LEU A 395 -16.35 -0.29 6.54
N LYS A 396 -16.37 0.20 7.78
CA LYS A 396 -16.98 -0.52 8.90
C LYS A 396 -18.47 -0.90 8.69
N TYR A 397 -19.19 -0.18 7.83
CA TYR A 397 -20.59 -0.46 7.53
C TYR A 397 -20.77 -1.64 6.55
N LEU A 398 -19.69 -2.09 5.91
CA LEU A 398 -19.72 -3.11 4.85
C LEU A 398 -19.35 -4.51 5.33
N TYR A 399 -18.91 -4.66 6.59
CA TYR A 399 -18.59 -5.97 7.16
C TYR A 399 -19.74 -6.98 7.12
N PRO A 400 -21.00 -6.61 7.47
CA PRO A 400 -22.11 -7.55 7.37
C PRO A 400 -22.28 -8.10 5.94
N THR A 401 -22.18 -7.22 4.94
CA THR A 401 -22.24 -7.61 3.53
C THR A 401 -21.08 -8.52 3.14
N LEU A 402 -19.86 -8.23 3.59
CA LEU A 402 -18.69 -9.07 3.34
C LEU A 402 -18.86 -10.47 3.96
N PHE A 403 -19.30 -10.57 5.20
CA PHE A 403 -19.45 -11.85 5.89
C PHE A 403 -20.51 -12.75 5.24
N GLU A 404 -21.71 -12.20 4.96
CA GLU A 404 -22.75 -12.92 4.22
C GLU A 404 -22.24 -13.40 2.84
N HIS A 405 -21.42 -12.57 2.19
CA HIS A 405 -20.86 -12.93 0.89
C HIS A 405 -19.76 -13.99 0.97
N CYS A 406 -18.90 -13.94 1.98
CA CYS A 406 -17.91 -14.98 2.26
C CYS A 406 -18.58 -16.34 2.47
N GLU A 407 -19.67 -16.40 3.24
CA GLU A 407 -20.45 -17.62 3.46
C GLU A 407 -20.98 -18.22 2.15
N LYS A 408 -21.54 -17.39 1.26
CA LYS A 408 -22.04 -17.82 -0.06
C LYS A 408 -20.96 -18.51 -0.91
N PHE A 409 -19.71 -18.09 -0.79
CA PHE A 409 -18.57 -18.59 -1.57
C PHE A 409 -17.69 -19.58 -0.79
N GLU A 410 -18.20 -20.12 0.33
CA GLU A 410 -17.47 -21.07 1.19
C GLU A 410 -16.07 -20.54 1.60
N SER A 411 -16.00 -19.23 1.80
CA SER A 411 -14.81 -18.51 2.23
C SER A 411 -15.03 -17.88 3.59
N HIS A 412 -13.97 -17.36 4.21
CA HIS A 412 -14.04 -16.67 5.49
C HIS A 412 -12.95 -15.62 5.58
N LEU A 413 -13.25 -14.55 6.31
CA LEU A 413 -12.22 -13.57 6.68
C LEU A 413 -11.41 -14.13 7.84
N LYS A 414 -10.13 -14.43 7.61
CA LYS A 414 -9.21 -14.83 8.67
C LYS A 414 -8.94 -13.62 9.57
N THR A 415 -8.89 -13.84 10.88
CA THR A 415 -8.60 -12.77 11.85
C THR A 415 -7.45 -13.13 12.79
N ASN A 416 -6.87 -12.11 13.40
CA ASN A 416 -5.93 -12.18 14.52
C ASN A 416 -6.00 -10.91 15.37
N THR A 417 -5.32 -10.91 16.51
CA THR A 417 -5.00 -9.71 17.30
C THR A 417 -3.69 -9.08 16.81
N PHE A 418 -3.42 -7.83 17.20
CA PHE A 418 -2.11 -7.19 16.94
C PHE A 418 -0.90 -8.04 17.35
N TYR A 419 -0.92 -8.61 18.57
CA TYR A 419 0.21 -9.39 19.08
C TYR A 419 0.41 -10.68 18.28
N GLU A 420 -0.68 -11.34 17.90
CA GLU A 420 -0.63 -12.49 17.01
C GLU A 420 -0.13 -12.09 15.61
N ALA A 421 -0.45 -10.90 15.11
CA ALA A 421 0.07 -10.40 13.84
C ALA A 421 1.60 -10.24 13.86
N VAL A 422 2.15 -9.66 14.93
CA VAL A 422 3.62 -9.51 15.13
C VAL A 422 4.31 -10.88 15.16
N ILE A 423 3.75 -11.83 15.92
CA ILE A 423 4.29 -13.21 15.99
C ILE A 423 4.16 -13.90 14.62
N SER A 424 3.04 -13.71 13.94
CA SER A 424 2.74 -14.33 12.65
C SER A 424 3.67 -13.81 11.54
N ALA A 425 3.99 -12.51 11.54
CA ALA A 425 4.98 -11.93 10.64
C ALA A 425 6.38 -12.49 10.88
N SER A 426 6.75 -12.70 12.14
CA SER A 426 8.01 -13.35 12.50
C SER A 426 8.07 -14.81 12.02
N LYS A 427 6.97 -15.56 12.16
CA LYS A 427 6.85 -16.91 11.60
C LYS A 427 6.97 -16.92 10.07
N GLN A 428 6.43 -15.90 9.39
CA GLN A 428 6.53 -15.81 7.93
C GLN A 428 7.97 -15.60 7.46
N MET A 429 8.75 -14.76 8.16
CA MET A 429 10.18 -14.58 7.82
C MET A 429 10.97 -15.89 7.91
N ILE A 430 10.62 -16.79 8.85
CA ILE A 430 11.26 -18.10 9.00
C ILE A 430 10.72 -19.12 7.99
N ARG A 431 9.53 -18.91 7.40
CA ARG A 431 8.87 -19.87 6.50
C ARG A 431 9.72 -20.11 5.24
N LYS A 432 10.05 -21.39 4.99
CA LYS A 432 10.78 -21.87 3.79
C LYS A 432 9.98 -22.86 2.95
N ARG A 433 8.80 -23.24 3.43
CA ARG A 433 7.94 -24.25 2.81
C ARG A 433 6.68 -23.58 2.28
N PRO A 434 6.26 -23.89 1.05
CA PRO A 434 4.97 -23.47 0.52
C PRO A 434 3.80 -23.95 1.38
N ASN A 435 2.82 -23.08 1.58
CA ASN A 435 1.47 -23.46 1.99
C ASN A 435 0.65 -23.91 0.77
N SER A 436 -0.42 -24.67 1.01
CA SER A 436 -1.38 -25.05 -0.03
C SER A 436 -2.76 -24.45 0.26
N PHE A 437 -3.33 -23.79 -0.74
CA PHE A 437 -4.66 -23.19 -0.71
C PHE A 437 -5.69 -23.96 -1.56
N LYS A 438 -5.31 -25.08 -2.21
CA LYS A 438 -6.22 -25.89 -3.06
C LYS A 438 -7.47 -26.42 -2.35
N GLU A 439 -7.40 -26.56 -1.02
CA GLU A 439 -8.54 -26.88 -0.19
C GLU A 439 -8.48 -25.97 1.04
N PRO A 440 -9.52 -25.17 1.33
CA PRO A 440 -9.62 -24.55 2.64
C PRO A 440 -9.78 -25.71 3.62
N LYS A 441 -8.70 -26.09 4.31
CA LYS A 441 -8.83 -26.93 5.50
C LYS A 441 -9.93 -26.28 6.32
N HIS A 442 -11.00 -27.03 6.62
CA HIS A 442 -12.00 -26.62 7.59
C HIS A 442 -11.29 -26.41 8.94
N ILE A 443 -10.71 -25.25 9.14
CA ILE A 443 -10.22 -24.80 10.44
C ILE A 443 -11.47 -24.23 11.09
N LYS A 444 -12.16 -25.11 11.82
CA LYS A 444 -13.20 -24.71 12.77
C LYS A 444 -12.62 -23.80 13.84
#